data_AF-A0A2H0WZ39-F1
#
_entry.id   AF-A0A2H0WZ39-F1
#
_cell.length_a   1.000
_cell.length_b   1.000
_cell.length_c   1.000
_cell.angle_alpha   90.00
_cell.angle_beta   90.00
_cell.angle_gamma   90.00
#
_symmetry.space_group_name_H-M   'P 1'
#
loop_
_entity.id
_entity.type
_entity.pdbx_description
1 polymer ?
#
loop_
_entity_poly.entity_id
_entity_poly.type
_entity_poly.pdbx_seq_one_letter_code
_entity_poly.pdbx_strand_id
1 'polypeptide(L)'
;MEVTTLTLIIVFFLVGFMLLVLKFFRDDLKSLRSSLDSTKDTINSSLALNTKDIGDRLLHATEVIGELKREAGAFSQVSQSMKDLQDYLKSPKLRGNIGEMVLKDLISQMFPVSAYKLQYAFKSGSIVDAIIKTDAGLLPIDSKFPMENFQKMMSMVAPSEQDSLRRAFARDIKAHVTAISKKYILPEESTLDFALMYIPSESVYYEVACSDELMDFARNSRVYPVSPNTLYAALQTILLSFEGKKIEQKAKEVFALMRGIQKDFGKTSDSMVTLGSHLTKAYNKFSDVQSQFNSIGQKLSSTRQ
;
A
#
# COMPACT_ATOMS: atom_id res chain seq x y z
N MET A 1 -81.97 -53.16 -15.78
CA MET A 1 -81.69 -51.81 -15.22
C MET A 1 -80.24 -51.81 -14.72
N GLU A 2 -79.27 -51.94 -15.62
CA GLU A 2 -77.90 -52.34 -15.22
C GLU A 2 -76.75 -51.57 -15.92
N VAL A 3 -76.96 -50.98 -17.10
CA VAL A 3 -75.87 -50.32 -17.85
C VAL A 3 -75.94 -48.79 -17.78
N THR A 4 -77.14 -48.21 -17.87
CA THR A 4 -77.35 -46.74 -17.85
C THR A 4 -77.10 -46.11 -16.49
N THR A 5 -77.39 -46.82 -15.40
CA THR A 5 -77.10 -46.39 -14.03
C THR A 5 -75.59 -46.45 -13.76
N LEU A 6 -74.91 -47.50 -14.24
CA LEU A 6 -73.47 -47.67 -14.08
C LEU A 6 -72.68 -46.60 -14.85
N THR A 7 -73.10 -46.26 -16.08
CA THR A 7 -72.45 -45.19 -16.86
C THR A 7 -72.63 -43.82 -16.22
N LEU A 8 -73.81 -43.52 -15.65
CA LEU A 8 -74.05 -42.26 -14.93
C LEU A 8 -73.16 -42.11 -13.70
N ILE A 9 -72.95 -43.19 -12.94
CA ILE A 9 -72.08 -43.21 -11.76
C ILE A 9 -70.62 -42.99 -12.15
N ILE A 10 -70.15 -43.63 -13.23
CA ILE A 10 -68.78 -43.47 -13.75
C ILE A 10 -68.56 -42.03 -14.22
N VAL A 11 -69.51 -41.44 -14.94
CA VAL A 11 -69.43 -40.04 -15.39
C VAL A 11 -69.42 -39.08 -14.19
N PHE A 12 -70.24 -39.33 -13.17
CA PHE A 12 -70.26 -38.49 -11.96
C PHE A 12 -68.92 -38.55 -11.21
N PHE A 13 -68.32 -39.73 -11.07
CA PHE A 13 -66.99 -39.89 -10.48
C PHE A 13 -65.88 -39.23 -11.31
N LEU A 14 -65.93 -39.36 -12.64
CA LEU A 14 -64.97 -38.70 -13.54
C LEU A 14 -65.07 -37.18 -13.48
N VAL A 15 -66.28 -36.62 -13.43
CA VAL A 15 -66.50 -35.17 -13.29
C VAL A 15 -66.05 -34.69 -11.91
N GLY A 16 -66.35 -35.44 -10.85
CA GLY A 16 -65.89 -35.13 -9.50
C GLY A 16 -64.36 -35.16 -9.38
N PHE A 17 -63.72 -36.18 -9.97
CA PHE A 17 -62.26 -36.29 -10.05
C PHE A 17 -61.65 -35.15 -10.87
N MET A 18 -62.24 -34.82 -12.01
CA MET A 18 -61.80 -33.69 -12.85
C MET A 18 -61.88 -32.36 -12.11
N LEU A 19 -62.96 -32.09 -11.38
CA LEU A 19 -63.12 -30.88 -10.57
C LEU A 19 -62.09 -30.81 -9.43
N LEU A 20 -61.74 -31.96 -8.85
CA LEU A 20 -60.74 -32.05 -7.80
C LEU A 20 -59.32 -31.77 -8.34
N VAL A 21 -58.99 -32.34 -9.50
CA VAL A 21 -57.73 -32.05 -10.22
C VAL A 21 -57.65 -30.58 -10.63
N LEU A 22 -58.76 -30.01 -11.11
CA LEU A 22 -58.87 -28.59 -11.47
C LEU A 22 -58.61 -27.66 -10.28
N LYS A 23 -59.19 -28.00 -9.12
CA LYS A 23 -58.98 -27.25 -7.88
C LYS A 23 -57.54 -27.35 -7.41
N PHE A 24 -56.96 -28.55 -7.46
CA PHE A 24 -55.56 -28.81 -7.12
C PHE A 24 -54.60 -27.98 -7.98
N PHE A 25 -54.75 -28.02 -9.31
CA PHE A 25 -53.93 -27.23 -10.22
C PHE A 25 -54.10 -25.71 -10.03
N ARG A 26 -55.32 -25.24 -9.78
CA ARG A 26 -55.58 -23.81 -9.54
C ARG A 26 -54.91 -23.32 -8.25
N ASP A 27 -54.95 -24.13 -7.20
CA ASP A 27 -54.39 -23.77 -5.91
C ASP A 27 -52.84 -23.85 -5.95
N ASP A 28 -52.27 -24.84 -6.65
CA ASP A 28 -50.84 -24.92 -6.97
C ASP A 28 -50.36 -23.71 -7.78
N LEU A 29 -51.13 -23.27 -8.79
CA LEU A 29 -50.77 -22.12 -9.62
C LEU A 29 -50.77 -20.79 -8.86
N LYS A 30 -51.69 -20.61 -7.90
CA LYS A 30 -51.65 -19.45 -7.00
C LYS A 30 -50.39 -19.46 -6.14
N SER A 31 -50.05 -20.62 -5.58
CA SER A 31 -48.85 -20.76 -4.74
C SER A 31 -47.55 -20.60 -5.53
N LEU A 32 -47.52 -21.03 -6.80
CA LEU A 32 -46.38 -20.87 -7.69
C LEU A 32 -46.18 -19.40 -8.07
N ARG A 33 -47.27 -18.68 -8.38
CA ARG A 33 -47.24 -17.26 -8.70
C ARG A 33 -46.78 -16.42 -7.51
N SER A 34 -47.29 -16.69 -6.30
CA SER A 34 -46.83 -16.02 -5.08
C SER A 34 -45.39 -16.38 -4.73
N SER A 35 -44.95 -17.62 -5.01
CA SER A 35 -43.56 -18.05 -4.82
C SER A 35 -42.63 -17.37 -5.82
N LEU A 36 -43.06 -17.14 -7.06
CA LEU A 36 -42.28 -16.41 -8.07
C LEU A 36 -42.17 -14.92 -7.75
N ASP A 37 -43.25 -14.28 -7.32
CA ASP A 37 -43.22 -12.86 -6.93
C ASP A 37 -42.35 -12.65 -5.68
N SER A 38 -42.51 -13.50 -4.66
CA SER A 38 -41.65 -13.46 -3.47
C SER A 38 -40.19 -13.82 -3.77
N THR A 39 -39.92 -14.74 -4.70
CA THR A 39 -38.55 -15.04 -5.15
C THR A 39 -37.94 -13.86 -5.90
N LYS A 40 -38.71 -13.18 -6.76
CA LYS A 40 -38.27 -11.98 -7.49
C LYS A 40 -37.93 -10.84 -6.53
N ASP A 41 -38.75 -10.61 -5.51
CA ASP A 41 -38.50 -9.60 -4.49
C ASP A 41 -37.31 -9.97 -3.60
N THR A 42 -37.18 -11.24 -3.22
CA THR A 42 -36.04 -11.74 -2.43
C THR A 42 -34.72 -11.62 -3.19
N ILE A 43 -34.74 -11.92 -4.49
CA ILE A 43 -33.59 -11.79 -5.39
C ILE A 43 -33.21 -10.32 -5.56
N ASN A 44 -34.16 -9.43 -5.85
CA ASN A 44 -33.90 -8.00 -5.98
C ASN A 44 -33.36 -7.41 -4.67
N SER A 45 -33.92 -7.82 -3.54
CA SER A 45 -33.45 -7.41 -2.22
C SER A 45 -32.05 -7.94 -1.92
N SER A 46 -31.77 -9.20 -2.24
CA SER A 46 -30.45 -9.82 -2.07
C SER A 46 -29.39 -9.21 -2.98
N LEU A 47 -29.77 -8.79 -4.20
CA LEU A 47 -28.91 -8.04 -5.13
C LEU A 47 -28.63 -6.64 -4.64
N ALA A 48 -29.64 -5.93 -4.12
CA ALA A 48 -29.47 -4.61 -3.53
C ALA A 48 -28.57 -4.66 -2.29
N LEU A 49 -28.75 -5.68 -1.44
CA LEU A 49 -27.93 -5.91 -0.24
C LEU A 49 -26.48 -6.26 -0.59
N ASN A 50 -26.25 -7.17 -1.55
CA ASN A 50 -24.89 -7.49 -1.99
C ASN A 50 -24.18 -6.31 -2.68
N THR A 51 -24.91 -5.54 -3.50
CA THR A 51 -24.36 -4.34 -4.15
C THR A 51 -23.99 -3.28 -3.12
N LYS A 52 -24.81 -3.14 -2.07
CA LYS A 52 -24.52 -2.24 -0.94
C LYS A 52 -23.30 -2.71 -0.13
N ASP A 53 -23.19 -3.99 0.19
CA ASP A 53 -22.04 -4.57 0.91
C ASP A 53 -20.72 -4.37 0.13
N ILE A 54 -20.76 -4.52 -1.20
CA ILE A 54 -19.61 -4.23 -2.07
C ILE A 54 -19.26 -2.73 -2.03
N GLY A 55 -20.26 -1.84 -2.07
CA GLY A 55 -20.06 -0.40 -1.97
C GLY A 55 -19.43 0.02 -0.63
N ASP A 56 -19.93 -0.52 0.48
CA ASP A 56 -19.43 -0.23 1.82
C ASP A 56 -17.98 -0.73 2.00
N ARG A 57 -17.64 -1.91 1.46
CA ARG A 57 -16.26 -2.41 1.44
C ARG A 57 -15.33 -1.55 0.59
N LEU A 58 -15.81 -0.99 -0.52
CA LEU A 58 -15.06 -0.05 -1.37
C LEU A 58 -14.77 1.28 -0.66
N LEU A 59 -15.76 1.78 0.10
CA LEU A 59 -15.62 2.97 0.92
C LEU A 59 -14.58 2.77 2.03
N HIS A 60 -14.64 1.65 2.75
CA HIS A 60 -13.63 1.31 3.76
C HIS A 60 -12.22 1.20 3.18
N ALA A 61 -12.05 0.59 2.01
CA ALA A 61 -10.76 0.52 1.35
C ALA A 61 -10.22 1.92 0.99
N THR A 62 -11.10 2.82 0.56
CA THR A 62 -10.76 4.22 0.24
C THR A 62 -10.40 5.01 1.49
N GLU A 63 -11.09 4.76 2.60
CA GLU A 63 -10.84 5.40 3.90
C GLU A 63 -9.48 5.01 4.48
N VAL A 64 -9.13 3.71 4.49
CA VAL A 64 -7.81 3.23 4.96
C VAL A 64 -6.67 3.84 4.13
N ILE A 65 -6.85 4.00 2.82
CA ILE A 65 -5.88 4.69 1.95
C ILE A 65 -5.79 6.18 2.32
N GLY A 66 -6.93 6.81 2.63
CA GLY A 66 -7.00 8.20 3.08
C GLY A 66 -6.32 8.44 4.42
N GLU A 67 -6.51 7.56 5.39
CA GLU A 67 -5.87 7.59 6.70
C GLU A 67 -4.35 7.41 6.59
N LEU A 68 -3.88 6.44 5.81
CA LEU A 68 -2.45 6.23 5.55
C LEU A 68 -1.80 7.45 4.89
N LYS A 69 -2.50 8.09 3.93
CA LYS A 69 -2.03 9.32 3.29
C LYS A 69 -1.97 10.50 4.27
N ARG A 70 -2.90 10.55 5.23
CA ARG A 70 -2.96 11.60 6.26
C ARG A 70 -1.90 11.39 7.34
N GLU A 71 -1.63 10.15 7.73
CA GLU A 71 -0.54 9.77 8.64
C GLU A 71 0.83 10.05 8.01
N ALA A 72 1.00 9.74 6.71
CA ALA A 72 2.16 10.16 5.93
C ALA A 72 2.27 11.69 5.75
N GLY A 73 1.18 12.44 5.95
CA GLY A 73 1.14 13.91 5.90
C GLY A 73 1.32 14.59 7.27
N ALA A 74 1.29 13.84 8.37
CA ALA A 74 1.34 14.39 9.73
C ALA A 74 2.79 14.57 10.24
N PHE A 75 3.64 15.26 9.47
CA PHE A 75 5.05 15.51 9.85
C PHE A 75 5.32 16.94 10.34
N SER A 76 4.37 17.51 11.11
CA SER A 76 4.52 18.85 11.71
C SER A 76 5.21 18.85 13.09
N GLN A 77 5.38 17.68 13.74
CA GLN A 77 5.98 17.58 15.08
C GLN A 77 7.51 17.43 15.12
N VAL A 78 8.16 17.43 13.95
CA VAL A 78 9.59 17.15 13.79
C VAL A 78 10.51 18.32 14.17
N SER A 79 9.98 19.54 14.23
CA SER A 79 10.75 20.76 14.55
C SER A 79 11.29 20.80 15.99
N GLN A 80 10.77 19.98 16.91
CA GLN A 80 11.15 20.03 18.32
C GLN A 80 12.50 19.33 18.58
N SER A 81 12.72 18.15 17.99
CA SER A 81 14.00 17.40 18.10
C SER A 81 15.19 18.13 17.45
N MET A 82 14.90 19.03 16.49
CA MET A 82 15.88 19.91 15.85
C MET A 82 16.48 20.94 16.82
N LYS A 83 15.68 21.39 17.79
CA LYS A 83 16.08 22.43 18.75
C LYS A 83 17.06 21.88 19.78
N ASP A 84 16.76 20.69 20.29
CA ASP A 84 17.62 20.00 21.27
C ASP A 84 18.96 19.63 20.63
N LEU A 85 18.96 19.13 19.39
CA LEU A 85 20.19 18.79 18.66
C LEU A 85 21.04 20.02 18.31
N GLN A 86 20.42 21.15 17.90
CA GLN A 86 21.13 22.41 17.67
C GLN A 86 21.85 22.93 18.91
N ASP A 87 21.28 22.75 20.09
CA ASP A 87 21.89 23.25 21.32
C ASP A 87 23.10 22.42 21.77
N TYR A 88 23.14 21.12 21.45
CA TYR A 88 24.34 20.28 21.66
C TYR A 88 25.49 20.61 20.69
N LEU A 89 25.18 21.03 19.46
CA LEU A 89 26.16 21.27 18.39
C LEU A 89 26.83 22.66 18.45
N LYS A 90 26.31 23.61 19.26
CA LYS A 90 26.86 24.96 19.42
C LYS A 90 28.12 25.03 20.29
N SER A 91 28.52 23.97 20.97
CA SER A 91 29.68 24.00 21.88
C SER A 91 31.01 23.89 21.12
N PRO A 92 31.92 24.89 21.19
CA PRO A 92 33.20 24.87 20.47
C PRO A 92 34.22 23.86 21.00
N LYS A 93 33.90 23.14 22.08
CA LYS A 93 34.80 22.16 22.73
C LYS A 93 34.60 20.75 22.15
N LEU A 94 34.72 20.61 20.83
CA LEU A 94 34.59 19.32 20.15
C LEU A 94 35.89 18.52 20.26
N ARG A 95 35.93 17.52 21.14
CA ARG A 95 36.96 16.46 21.20
C ARG A 95 36.29 15.08 21.34
N GLY A 96 36.84 14.07 20.68
CA GLY A 96 36.49 12.65 20.86
C GLY A 96 35.35 12.12 19.97
N ASN A 97 34.74 11.00 20.39
CA ASN A 97 33.69 10.22 19.69
C ASN A 97 32.31 10.91 19.67
N ILE A 98 32.22 12.22 19.89
CA ILE A 98 30.93 12.94 19.96
C ILE A 98 30.23 12.93 18.60
N GLY A 99 30.97 13.03 17.49
CA GLY A 99 30.38 12.92 16.14
C GLY A 99 29.69 11.58 15.92
N GLU A 100 30.34 10.48 16.32
CA GLU A 100 29.75 9.14 16.26
C GLU A 100 28.52 9.01 17.16
N MET A 101 28.57 9.59 18.37
CA MET A 101 27.43 9.60 19.30
C MET A 101 26.23 10.35 18.72
N VAL A 102 26.44 11.54 18.15
CA VAL A 102 25.38 12.33 17.52
C VAL A 102 24.79 11.59 16.31
N LEU A 103 25.64 11.01 15.47
CA LEU A 103 25.20 10.19 14.34
C LEU A 103 24.34 9.01 14.81
N LYS A 104 24.81 8.31 15.84
CA LYS A 104 24.10 7.18 16.45
C LYS A 104 22.75 7.61 17.00
N ASP A 105 22.70 8.68 17.77
CA ASP A 105 21.46 9.17 18.39
C ASP A 105 20.45 9.60 17.33
N LEU A 106 20.92 10.32 16.31
CA LEU A 106 20.09 10.74 15.18
C LEU A 106 19.47 9.53 14.44
N ILE A 107 20.28 8.54 14.06
CA ILE A 107 19.80 7.34 13.36
C ILE A 107 18.84 6.54 14.26
N SER A 108 19.18 6.38 15.54
CA SER A 108 18.39 5.58 16.48
C SER A 108 17.01 6.18 16.78
N GLN A 109 16.88 7.51 16.70
CA GLN A 109 15.61 8.21 16.86
C GLN A 109 14.74 8.14 15.60
N MET A 110 15.35 8.09 14.42
CA MET A 110 14.64 8.14 13.13
C MET A 110 14.25 6.76 12.60
N PHE A 111 15.05 5.72 12.86
CA PHE A 111 14.88 4.41 12.24
C PHE A 111 14.71 3.29 13.28
N PRO A 112 13.90 2.26 12.96
CA PRO A 112 13.88 1.05 13.77
C PRO A 112 15.23 0.31 13.67
N VAL A 113 15.59 -0.45 14.71
CA VAL A 113 16.87 -1.18 14.80
C VAL A 113 17.09 -2.16 13.62
N SER A 114 16.02 -2.62 12.97
CA SER A 114 16.12 -3.47 11.78
C SER A 114 16.67 -2.74 10.55
N ALA A 115 16.42 -1.43 10.43
CA ALA A 115 16.69 -0.60 9.27
C ALA A 115 18.11 0.01 9.24
N TYR A 116 18.92 -0.18 10.28
CA TYR A 116 20.31 0.26 10.30
C TYR A 116 21.23 -0.74 10.99
N LYS A 117 22.54 -0.49 10.89
CA LYS A 117 23.56 -1.17 11.70
C LYS A 117 24.70 -0.19 11.97
N LEU A 118 25.07 -0.06 13.23
CA LEU A 118 26.23 0.74 13.65
C LEU A 118 27.48 -0.12 13.64
N GLN A 119 28.64 0.50 13.47
CA GLN A 119 29.95 -0.15 13.46
C GLN A 119 29.95 -1.39 12.54
N TYR A 120 29.54 -1.18 11.28
CA TYR A 120 29.42 -2.26 10.30
C TYR A 120 30.79 -2.62 9.74
N ALA A 121 31.21 -3.87 9.96
CA ALA A 121 32.44 -4.41 9.40
C ALA A 121 32.20 -5.02 8.02
N PHE A 122 32.95 -4.55 7.02
CA PHE A 122 33.04 -5.14 5.69
C PHE A 122 34.01 -6.34 5.68
N LYS A 123 33.97 -7.16 4.63
CA LYS A 123 34.87 -8.32 4.48
C LYS A 123 36.35 -7.96 4.54
N SER A 124 36.70 -6.75 4.11
CA SER A 124 38.07 -6.22 4.19
C SER A 124 38.57 -5.97 5.62
N GLY A 125 37.69 -6.03 6.63
CA GLY A 125 37.97 -5.63 8.00
C GLY A 125 37.80 -4.13 8.25
N SER A 126 37.50 -3.33 7.21
CA SER A 126 37.14 -1.92 7.37
C SER A 126 35.80 -1.78 8.08
N ILE A 127 35.71 -0.87 9.05
CA ILE A 127 34.49 -0.63 9.85
C ILE A 127 33.99 0.78 9.59
N VAL A 128 32.77 0.88 9.05
CA VAL A 128 32.04 2.15 8.88
C VAL A 128 31.16 2.41 10.09
N ASP A 129 30.98 3.68 10.45
CA ASP A 129 30.28 4.06 11.68
C ASP A 129 28.79 3.72 11.64
N ALA A 130 28.13 3.91 10.50
CA ALA A 130 26.75 3.47 10.31
C ALA A 130 26.45 3.00 8.89
N ILE A 131 25.48 2.10 8.79
CA ILE A 131 24.84 1.66 7.56
C ILE A 131 23.33 1.84 7.72
N ILE A 132 22.70 2.53 6.77
CA ILE A 132 21.24 2.50 6.60
C ILE A 132 20.90 1.45 5.55
N LYS A 133 20.01 0.52 5.90
CA LYS A 133 19.57 -0.54 5.00
C LYS A 133 18.38 -0.04 4.19
N THR A 134 18.56 0.09 2.90
CA THR A 134 17.49 0.43 1.95
C THR A 134 17.25 -0.75 1.00
N ASP A 135 16.16 -0.73 0.25
CA ASP A 135 15.92 -1.77 -0.77
C ASP A 135 16.90 -1.71 -1.94
N ALA A 136 17.46 -0.53 -2.21
CA ALA A 136 18.45 -0.32 -3.26
C ALA A 136 19.84 -0.79 -2.84
N GLY A 137 20.09 -0.95 -1.54
CA GLY A 137 21.37 -1.35 -1.00
C GLY A 137 21.68 -0.73 0.37
N LEU A 138 22.89 -0.99 0.85
CA LEU A 138 23.42 -0.46 2.10
C LEU A 138 24.00 0.93 1.86
N LEU A 139 23.49 1.96 2.55
CA LEU A 139 24.04 3.31 2.52
C LEU A 139 25.08 3.48 3.64
N PRO A 140 26.38 3.61 3.32
CA PRO A 140 27.42 3.83 4.31
C PRO A 140 27.48 5.29 4.74
N ILE A 141 27.67 5.52 6.05
CA ILE A 141 27.85 6.85 6.65
C ILE A 141 29.06 6.80 7.56
N ASP A 142 30.12 7.54 7.21
CA ASP A 142 31.33 7.67 8.02
C ASP A 142 31.39 9.04 8.68
N SER A 143 31.71 9.09 9.96
CA SER A 143 31.74 10.30 10.80
C SER A 143 33.16 10.76 11.18
N LYS A 144 34.20 10.09 10.68
CA LYS A 144 35.59 10.28 11.11
C LYS A 144 36.25 11.46 10.42
N PHE A 145 35.75 12.65 10.70
CA PHE A 145 36.25 13.87 10.09
C PHE A 145 37.50 14.44 10.79
N PRO A 146 38.57 14.78 10.05
CA PRO A 146 39.77 15.43 10.60
C PRO A 146 39.53 16.92 10.93
N MET A 147 39.34 17.24 12.21
CA MET A 147 39.06 18.62 12.66
C MET A 147 40.30 19.49 12.91
N GLU A 148 41.49 18.90 12.95
CA GLU A 148 42.68 19.55 13.50
C GLU A 148 43.12 20.79 12.69
N ASN A 149 43.20 20.68 11.36
CA ASN A 149 43.64 21.80 10.52
C ASN A 149 42.57 22.89 10.41
N PHE A 150 41.28 22.55 10.51
CA PHE A 150 40.22 23.55 10.60
C PHE A 150 40.30 24.33 11.91
N GLN A 151 40.52 23.66 13.05
CA GLN A 151 40.67 24.32 14.34
C GLN A 151 41.86 25.29 14.35
N LYS A 152 42.99 24.90 13.74
CA LYS A 152 44.15 25.80 13.55
C LYS A 152 43.78 27.00 12.70
N MET A 153 43.10 26.79 11.57
CA MET A 153 42.64 27.86 10.67
C MET A 153 41.73 28.87 11.38
N MET A 154 40.81 28.41 12.25
CA MET A 154 39.91 29.29 13.02
C MET A 154 40.59 30.02 14.18
N SER A 155 41.70 29.50 14.69
CA SER A 155 42.42 30.06 15.84
C SER A 155 43.50 31.07 15.44
N MET A 156 43.84 31.16 14.15
CA MET A 156 44.88 32.05 13.62
C MET A 156 44.35 33.47 13.39
N VAL A 157 45.17 34.46 13.74
CA VAL A 157 44.86 35.90 13.55
C VAL A 157 45.65 36.50 12.37
N ALA A 158 46.73 35.87 11.92
CA ALA A 158 47.62 36.39 10.87
C ALA A 158 47.22 35.90 9.45
N PRO A 159 46.98 36.80 8.47
CA PRO A 159 46.58 36.43 7.11
C PRO A 159 47.59 35.56 6.35
N SER A 160 48.89 35.66 6.66
CA SER A 160 49.97 34.98 5.91
C SER A 160 50.01 33.45 6.08
N GLU A 161 49.45 32.91 7.17
CA GLU A 161 49.43 31.46 7.43
C GLU A 161 48.10 30.80 7.03
N GLN A 162 47.07 31.60 6.80
CA GLN A 162 45.71 31.16 6.51
C GLN A 162 45.62 30.35 5.20
N ASP A 163 46.32 30.77 4.15
CA ASP A 163 46.32 30.07 2.86
C ASP A 163 47.03 28.71 2.91
N SER A 164 48.08 28.60 3.72
CA SER A 164 48.76 27.32 3.93
C SER A 164 47.84 26.31 4.64
N LEU A 165 47.14 26.77 5.68
CA LEU A 165 46.18 25.97 6.44
C LEU A 165 44.95 25.59 5.61
N ARG A 166 44.42 26.48 4.77
CA ARG A 166 43.35 26.18 3.82
C ARG A 166 43.74 25.05 2.86
N ARG A 167 44.95 25.11 2.29
CA ARG A 167 45.47 24.03 1.44
C ARG A 167 45.67 22.73 2.20
N ALA A 168 46.11 22.79 3.46
CA ALA A 168 46.23 21.61 4.30
C ALA A 168 44.85 20.99 4.59
N PHE A 169 43.86 21.80 4.97
CA PHE A 169 42.48 21.39 5.17
C PHE A 169 41.92 20.73 3.92
N ALA A 170 42.03 21.37 2.75
CA ALA A 170 41.56 20.80 1.49
C ALA A 170 42.20 19.45 1.17
N ARG A 171 43.50 19.26 1.45
CA ARG A 171 44.17 17.97 1.29
C ARG A 171 43.60 16.90 2.22
N ASP A 172 43.34 17.24 3.48
CA ASP A 172 42.77 16.30 4.45
C ASP A 172 41.38 15.83 4.02
N ILE A 173 40.53 16.76 3.55
CA ILE A 173 39.21 16.43 3.02
C ILE A 173 39.31 15.47 1.85
N LYS A 174 40.15 15.77 0.85
CA LYS A 174 40.32 14.90 -0.33
C LYS A 174 40.86 13.53 0.04
N ALA A 175 41.80 13.45 0.98
CA ALA A 175 42.32 12.19 1.47
C ALA A 175 41.23 11.35 2.15
N HIS A 176 40.39 11.99 2.96
CA HIS A 176 39.30 11.32 3.67
C HIS A 176 38.18 10.86 2.72
N VAL A 177 37.76 11.71 1.78
CA VAL A 177 36.84 11.36 0.68
C VAL A 177 37.35 10.15 -0.09
N THR A 178 38.64 10.14 -0.45
CA THR A 178 39.26 9.01 -1.16
C THR A 178 39.23 7.74 -0.31
N ALA A 179 39.46 7.85 1.00
CA ALA A 179 39.41 6.72 1.91
C ALA A 179 37.99 6.15 2.04
N ILE A 180 36.97 7.00 2.21
CA ILE A 180 35.56 6.59 2.28
C ILE A 180 35.17 5.86 0.98
N SER A 181 35.46 6.49 -0.16
CA SER A 181 35.13 5.95 -1.48
C SER A 181 35.71 4.54 -1.67
N LYS A 182 36.98 4.34 -1.33
CA LYS A 182 37.66 3.04 -1.47
C LYS A 182 37.22 1.98 -0.46
N LYS A 183 36.90 2.39 0.77
CA LYS A 183 36.64 1.43 1.87
C LYS A 183 35.18 1.01 1.96
N TYR A 184 34.25 1.86 1.53
CA TYR A 184 32.84 1.68 1.87
C TYR A 184 31.89 1.70 0.66
N ILE A 185 32.34 2.12 -0.53
CA ILE A 185 31.55 1.99 -1.76
C ILE A 185 31.93 0.66 -2.42
N LEU A 186 31.25 -0.40 -1.99
CA LEU A 186 31.50 -1.80 -2.35
C LEU A 186 30.19 -2.45 -2.86
N PRO A 187 29.80 -2.23 -4.13
CA PRO A 187 28.60 -2.84 -4.71
C PRO A 187 28.56 -4.38 -4.60
N GLU A 188 29.72 -5.04 -4.62
CA GLU A 188 29.89 -6.48 -4.38
C GLU A 188 29.54 -6.93 -2.95
N GLU A 189 29.50 -6.00 -2.00
CA GLU A 189 28.99 -6.18 -0.64
C GLU A 189 27.61 -5.51 -0.47
N SER A 190 26.90 -5.26 -1.58
CA SER A 190 25.53 -4.69 -1.62
C SER A 190 25.42 -3.25 -1.13
N THR A 191 26.50 -2.47 -1.14
CA THR A 191 26.39 -1.03 -0.86
C THR A 191 25.78 -0.29 -2.04
N LEU A 192 25.22 0.88 -1.78
CA LEU A 192 24.92 1.85 -2.83
C LEU A 192 26.23 2.27 -3.52
N ASP A 193 26.09 2.89 -4.69
CA ASP A 193 27.20 3.44 -5.47
C ASP A 193 27.78 4.73 -4.89
N PHE A 194 27.27 5.18 -3.73
CA PHE A 194 27.75 6.34 -3.00
C PHE A 194 27.75 6.13 -1.47
N ALA A 195 28.46 7.02 -0.77
CA ALA A 195 28.49 7.08 0.69
C ALA A 195 28.32 8.50 1.21
N LEU A 196 27.89 8.65 2.47
CA LEU A 196 27.82 9.93 3.16
C LEU A 196 29.04 10.14 4.05
N MET A 197 29.61 11.33 3.97
CA MET A 197 30.67 11.80 4.87
C MET A 197 30.07 12.78 5.86
N TYR A 198 29.81 12.32 7.07
CA TYR A 198 29.20 13.13 8.13
C TYR A 198 30.24 14.05 8.78
N ILE A 199 29.98 15.35 8.70
CA ILE A 199 30.77 16.42 9.30
C ILE A 199 30.00 16.95 10.52
N PRO A 200 30.43 16.67 11.76
CA PRO A 200 29.66 16.98 12.98
C PRO A 200 29.65 18.47 13.36
N SER A 201 30.03 19.37 12.45
CA SER A 201 30.04 20.82 12.66
C SER A 201 29.51 21.53 11.41
N GLU A 202 28.48 22.35 11.59
CA GLU A 202 27.87 23.11 10.50
C GLU A 202 28.87 24.11 9.90
N SER A 203 29.68 24.77 10.74
CA SER A 203 30.69 25.73 10.30
C SER A 203 31.77 25.08 9.44
N VAL A 204 32.17 23.85 9.80
CA VAL A 204 33.16 23.09 9.03
C VAL A 204 32.57 22.62 7.72
N TYR A 205 31.34 22.10 7.75
CA TYR A 205 30.62 21.73 6.55
C TYR A 205 30.48 22.91 5.58
N TYR A 206 30.16 24.10 6.09
CA TYR A 206 30.04 25.30 5.27
C TYR A 206 31.33 25.63 4.52
N GLU A 207 32.50 25.53 5.16
CA GLU A 207 33.80 25.74 4.50
C GLU A 207 34.02 24.74 3.35
N VAL A 208 33.64 23.48 3.56
CA VAL A 208 33.71 22.44 2.51
C VAL A 208 32.72 22.75 1.38
N ALA A 209 31.49 23.12 1.73
CA ALA A 209 30.40 23.36 0.80
C ALA A 209 30.60 24.61 -0.07
N CYS A 210 31.31 25.62 0.44
CA CYS A 210 31.69 26.81 -0.31
C CYS A 210 32.89 26.60 -1.25
N SER A 211 33.56 25.45 -1.20
CA SER A 211 34.66 25.11 -2.09
C SER A 211 34.17 24.21 -3.22
N ASP A 212 33.96 24.79 -4.41
CA ASP A 212 33.57 24.04 -5.61
C ASP A 212 34.55 22.90 -5.90
N GLU A 213 35.85 23.14 -5.75
CA GLU A 213 36.90 22.13 -5.92
C GLU A 213 36.71 20.91 -5.00
N LEU A 214 36.36 21.13 -3.74
CA LEU A 214 36.13 20.04 -2.78
C LEU A 214 34.82 19.31 -3.05
N MET A 215 33.75 20.05 -3.36
CA MET A 215 32.44 19.45 -3.66
C MET A 215 32.47 18.64 -4.95
N ASP A 216 33.15 19.12 -5.98
CA ASP A 216 33.34 18.39 -7.24
C ASP A 216 34.19 17.15 -7.05
N PHE A 217 35.29 17.25 -6.28
CA PHE A 217 36.12 16.10 -5.96
C PHE A 217 35.33 15.03 -5.18
N ALA A 218 34.54 15.45 -4.19
CA ALA A 218 33.69 14.56 -3.40
C ALA A 218 32.63 13.88 -4.27
N ARG A 219 31.92 14.64 -5.12
CA ARG A 219 30.93 14.14 -6.07
C ARG A 219 31.54 13.12 -7.05
N ASN A 220 32.68 13.44 -7.64
CA ASN A 220 33.39 12.53 -8.56
C ASN A 220 33.86 11.25 -7.87
N SER A 221 34.13 11.32 -6.57
CA SER A 221 34.46 10.16 -5.73
C SER A 221 33.22 9.42 -5.20
N ARG A 222 32.01 9.89 -5.55
CA ARG A 222 30.70 9.40 -5.07
C ARG A 222 30.57 9.45 -3.55
N VAL A 223 31.17 10.46 -2.92
CA VAL A 223 31.05 10.74 -1.50
C VAL A 223 30.36 12.07 -1.34
N TYR A 224 29.30 12.11 -0.53
CA TYR A 224 28.53 13.32 -0.30
C TYR A 224 28.78 13.84 1.11
N PRO A 225 29.47 14.99 1.27
CA PRO A 225 29.60 15.66 2.56
C PRO A 225 28.22 16.06 3.08
N VAL A 226 27.95 15.79 4.35
CA VAL A 226 26.71 16.18 5.03
C VAL A 226 27.01 16.72 6.43
N SER A 227 26.38 17.83 6.76
CA SER A 227 26.26 18.39 8.11
C SER A 227 25.16 17.69 8.92
N PRO A 228 24.98 17.98 10.22
CA PRO A 228 23.85 17.46 10.99
C PRO A 228 22.49 17.78 10.36
N ASN A 229 22.31 19.00 9.85
CA ASN A 229 21.05 19.41 9.23
C ASN A 229 20.81 18.72 7.89
N THR A 230 21.84 18.61 7.05
CA THR A 230 21.71 17.99 5.72
C THR A 230 21.64 16.47 5.81
N LEU A 231 22.31 15.85 6.80
CA LEU A 231 22.13 14.45 7.14
C LEU A 231 20.69 14.18 7.60
N TYR A 232 20.15 15.01 8.50
CA TYR A 232 18.76 14.92 8.94
C TYR A 232 17.80 14.91 7.73
N ALA A 233 17.95 15.87 6.82
CA ALA A 233 17.12 15.97 5.61
C ALA A 233 17.27 14.74 4.69
N ALA A 234 18.49 14.23 4.53
CA ALA A 234 18.75 13.01 3.74
C ALA A 234 18.07 11.79 4.37
N LEU A 235 18.23 11.60 5.67
CA LEU A 235 17.59 10.52 6.42
C LEU A 235 16.06 10.63 6.38
N GLN A 236 15.50 11.83 6.46
CA GLN A 236 14.06 12.06 6.34
C GLN A 236 13.55 11.67 4.96
N THR A 237 14.32 11.97 3.91
CA THR A 237 13.98 11.57 2.53
C THR A 237 13.94 10.04 2.39
N ILE A 238 14.89 9.34 3.02
CA ILE A 238 14.91 7.87 3.06
C ILE A 238 13.70 7.32 3.81
N LEU A 239 13.34 7.92 4.96
CA LEU A 239 12.15 7.54 5.73
C LEU A 239 10.87 7.67 4.91
N LEU A 240 10.71 8.79 4.18
CA LEU A 240 9.57 9.01 3.28
C LEU A 240 9.51 7.96 2.16
N SER A 241 10.66 7.52 1.65
CA SER A 241 10.72 6.43 0.67
C SER A 241 10.22 5.10 1.26
N PHE A 242 10.56 4.78 2.52
CA PHE A 242 10.07 3.57 3.18
C PHE A 242 8.56 3.58 3.39
N GLU A 243 8.00 4.71 3.84
CA GLU A 243 6.54 4.84 4.02
C GLU A 243 5.81 4.82 2.67
N GLY A 244 6.34 5.50 1.65
CA GLY A 244 5.81 5.43 0.29
C GLY A 244 5.71 4.00 -0.23
N LYS A 245 6.73 3.18 0.03
CA LYS A 245 6.71 1.75 -0.33
C LYS A 245 5.69 0.95 0.47
N LYS A 246 5.56 1.20 1.77
CA LYS A 246 4.56 0.52 2.62
C LYS A 246 3.14 0.81 2.11
N ILE A 247 2.87 2.07 1.74
CA ILE A 247 1.62 2.49 1.11
C ILE A 247 1.44 1.77 -0.23
N GLU A 248 2.47 1.72 -1.08
CA GLU A 248 2.41 1.02 -2.37
C GLU A 248 2.06 -0.47 -2.20
N GLN A 249 2.68 -1.15 -1.24
CA GLN A 249 2.42 -2.56 -0.95
C GLN A 249 0.98 -2.78 -0.47
N LYS A 250 0.49 -1.94 0.45
CA LYS A 250 -0.90 -1.99 0.92
C LYS A 250 -1.90 -1.69 -0.19
N ALA A 251 -1.61 -0.72 -1.06
CA ALA A 251 -2.44 -0.44 -2.22
C ALA A 251 -2.50 -1.64 -3.18
N LYS A 252 -1.37 -2.33 -3.43
CA LYS A 252 -1.36 -3.56 -4.25
C LYS A 252 -2.23 -4.66 -3.65
N GLU A 253 -2.19 -4.86 -2.33
CA GLU A 253 -3.06 -5.80 -1.61
C GLU A 253 -4.54 -5.44 -1.80
N VAL A 254 -4.90 -4.17 -1.61
CA VAL A 254 -6.27 -3.67 -1.83
C VAL A 254 -6.73 -3.90 -3.27
N PHE A 255 -5.92 -3.55 -4.26
CA PHE A 255 -6.27 -3.76 -5.67
C PHE A 255 -6.41 -5.25 -6.03
N ALA A 256 -5.63 -6.13 -5.42
CA ALA A 256 -5.78 -7.57 -5.62
C ALA A 256 -7.14 -8.06 -5.09
N LEU A 257 -7.56 -7.61 -3.91
CA LEU A 257 -8.87 -7.90 -3.34
C LEU A 257 -10.01 -7.36 -4.23
N MET A 258 -9.89 -6.11 -4.71
CA MET A 258 -10.88 -5.51 -5.62
C MET A 258 -11.05 -6.31 -6.91
N ARG A 259 -9.95 -6.79 -7.53
CA ARG A 259 -10.01 -7.65 -8.72
C ARG A 259 -10.73 -8.98 -8.44
N GLY A 260 -10.54 -9.55 -7.25
CA GLY A 260 -11.27 -10.74 -6.80
C GLY A 260 -12.77 -10.49 -6.75
N ILE A 261 -13.18 -9.41 -6.08
CA ILE A 261 -14.59 -9.01 -5.96
C ILE A 261 -15.22 -8.77 -7.34
N GLN A 262 -14.53 -8.07 -8.24
CA GLN A 262 -15.02 -7.82 -9.60
C GLN A 262 -15.27 -9.12 -10.37
N LYS A 263 -14.39 -10.11 -10.23
CA LYS A 263 -14.55 -11.43 -10.87
C LYS A 263 -15.76 -12.18 -10.33
N ASP A 264 -15.95 -12.18 -9.02
CA ASP A 264 -17.07 -12.88 -8.37
C ASP A 264 -18.40 -12.20 -8.67
N PHE A 265 -18.42 -10.87 -8.75
CA PHE A 265 -19.56 -10.11 -9.24
C PHE A 265 -19.92 -10.48 -10.68
N GLY A 266 -18.94 -10.56 -11.59
CA GLY A 266 -19.16 -10.98 -12.98
C GLY A 266 -19.82 -12.36 -13.08
N LYS A 267 -19.27 -13.36 -12.39
CA LYS A 267 -19.87 -14.72 -12.35
C LYS A 267 -21.29 -14.75 -11.81
N THR A 268 -21.55 -13.95 -10.77
CA THR A 268 -22.88 -13.85 -10.16
C THR A 268 -23.85 -13.19 -11.14
N SER A 269 -23.42 -12.15 -11.85
CA SER A 269 -24.20 -11.50 -12.91
C SER A 269 -24.56 -12.48 -14.04
N ASP A 270 -23.61 -13.27 -14.53
CA ASP A 270 -23.85 -14.27 -15.58
C ASP A 270 -24.85 -15.35 -15.13
N SER A 271 -24.71 -15.81 -13.88
CA SER A 271 -25.64 -16.77 -13.27
C SER A 271 -27.05 -16.17 -13.17
N MET A 272 -27.15 -14.89 -12.84
CA MET A 272 -28.41 -14.17 -12.73
C MET A 272 -29.10 -13.99 -14.09
N VAL A 273 -28.35 -13.69 -15.14
CA VAL A 273 -28.85 -13.65 -16.53
C VAL A 273 -29.40 -15.00 -16.95
N THR A 274 -28.65 -16.08 -16.65
CA THR A 274 -29.07 -17.45 -16.96
C THR A 274 -30.36 -17.83 -16.23
N LEU A 275 -30.45 -17.53 -14.94
CA LEU A 275 -31.66 -17.74 -14.14
C LEU A 275 -32.86 -16.98 -14.71
N GLY A 276 -32.68 -15.70 -15.06
CA GLY A 276 -33.70 -14.89 -15.71
C GLY A 276 -34.23 -15.55 -16.99
N SER A 277 -33.34 -16.09 -17.83
CA SER A 277 -33.72 -16.82 -19.06
C SER A 277 -34.58 -18.05 -18.75
N HIS A 278 -34.20 -18.85 -17.74
CA HIS A 278 -34.98 -20.03 -17.33
C HIS A 278 -36.36 -19.65 -16.80
N LEU A 279 -36.47 -18.59 -16.01
CA LEU A 279 -37.76 -18.09 -15.51
C LEU A 279 -38.67 -17.63 -16.65
N THR A 280 -38.14 -16.90 -17.64
CA THR A 280 -38.90 -16.49 -18.83
C THR A 280 -39.40 -17.72 -19.62
N LYS A 281 -38.55 -18.73 -19.82
CA LYS A 281 -38.96 -19.97 -20.51
C LYS A 281 -40.06 -20.71 -19.76
N ALA A 282 -39.94 -20.82 -18.44
CA ALA A 282 -40.95 -21.45 -17.59
C ALA A 282 -42.29 -20.69 -17.64
N TYR A 283 -42.24 -19.36 -17.58
CA TYR A 283 -43.42 -18.51 -17.69
C TYR A 283 -44.14 -18.68 -19.05
N ASN A 284 -43.39 -18.66 -20.15
CA ASN A 284 -43.94 -18.87 -21.49
C ASN A 284 -44.60 -20.24 -21.61
N LYS A 285 -43.93 -21.29 -21.13
CA LYS A 285 -44.48 -22.65 -21.17
C LYS A 285 -45.76 -22.79 -20.34
N PHE A 286 -45.79 -22.13 -19.19
CA PHE A 286 -46.99 -22.06 -18.37
C PHE A 286 -48.16 -21.36 -19.11
N SER A 287 -47.89 -20.22 -19.75
CA SER A 287 -48.89 -19.50 -20.55
C SER A 287 -49.49 -20.37 -21.67
N ASP A 288 -48.63 -21.12 -22.38
CA ASP A 288 -49.07 -22.06 -23.43
C ASP A 288 -50.01 -23.15 -22.89
N VAL A 289 -49.64 -23.77 -21.76
CA VAL A 289 -50.45 -24.81 -21.12
C VAL A 289 -51.79 -24.25 -20.67
N GLN A 290 -51.81 -23.04 -20.08
CA GLN A 290 -53.06 -22.38 -19.67
C GLN A 290 -53.98 -22.11 -20.87
N SER A 291 -53.43 -21.67 -22.00
CA SER A 291 -54.19 -21.43 -23.23
C SER A 291 -54.81 -22.72 -23.78
N GLN A 292 -54.01 -23.79 -23.87
CA GLN A 292 -54.50 -25.11 -24.29
C GLN A 292 -55.59 -25.63 -23.35
N PHE A 293 -55.39 -25.47 -22.04
CA PHE A 293 -56.36 -25.87 -21.04
C PHE A 293 -57.70 -25.14 -21.21
N ASN A 294 -57.67 -23.82 -21.41
CA ASN A 294 -58.87 -23.02 -21.66
C ASN A 294 -59.59 -23.48 -22.94
N SER A 295 -58.85 -23.80 -24.00
CA SER A 295 -59.42 -24.32 -25.25
C SER A 295 -60.11 -25.67 -25.06
N ILE A 296 -59.51 -26.59 -24.29
CA ILE A 296 -60.13 -27.87 -23.94
C ILE A 296 -61.42 -27.64 -23.14
N GLY A 297 -61.40 -26.73 -22.16
CA GLY A 297 -62.59 -26.35 -21.40
C GLY A 297 -63.72 -25.82 -22.27
N GLN A 298 -63.40 -24.95 -23.24
CA GLN A 298 -64.38 -24.43 -24.21
C GLN A 298 -64.99 -25.56 -25.06
N LYS A 299 -64.17 -26.46 -25.61
CA LYS A 299 -64.66 -27.62 -26.40
C LYS A 299 -65.56 -28.55 -25.60
N LEU A 300 -65.23 -28.81 -24.34
CA LEU A 300 -66.07 -29.60 -23.44
C LEU A 300 -67.43 -28.90 -23.19
N SER A 301 -67.42 -27.58 -23.00
CA SER A 301 -68.66 -26.82 -22.78
C SER A 301 -69.57 -26.78 -24.01
N SER A 302 -69.01 -26.73 -25.23
CA SER A 302 -69.79 -26.75 -26.47
C SER A 302 -70.37 -28.11 -26.83
N THR A 303 -69.87 -29.21 -26.24
CA THR A 303 -70.38 -30.58 -26.48
C THR A 303 -71.60 -30.91 -25.60
N ARG A 304 -71.98 -30.00 -24.69
CA ARG A 304 -73.08 -30.17 -23.72
C ARG A 304 -74.37 -29.44 -24.12
N GLN A 305 -74.41 -28.83 -25.30
CA GLN A 305 -75.62 -28.34 -25.99
C GLN A 305 -76.08 -29.39 -27.00
#